data_AF-A0A328TTU5-F1
#
_entry.id   AF-A0A328TTU5-F1
#
_cell.length_a   1.000
_cell.length_b   1.000
_cell.length_c   1.000
_cell.angle_alpha   90.00
_cell.angle_beta   90.00
_cell.angle_gamma   90.00
#
_symmetry.space_group_name_H-M   'P 1'
#
loop_
_entity.id
_entity.type
_entity.pdbx_description
1 polymer ?
#
loop_
_entity_poly.entity_id
_entity_poly.type
_entity_poly.pdbx_seq_one_letter_code
_entity_poly.pdbx_strand_id
1 'polypeptide(L)'
;MKKRTFSKVTKCRRAQRHDHEFEGSTKLAEEGDDRHNHRFAGVSGPAIKRGSSHVHEIDLTRTDFFGHFHQLKKITTGPAIKVGNGKHVHFVKGATTLADGHVHQFNFATLIDSPLT
;
A
#
# COMPACT_ATOMS: atom_id res chain seq x y z
N MET A 1 50.38 18.73 2.27
CA MET A 1 49.04 18.39 2.79
C MET A 1 48.04 18.38 1.64
N LYS A 2 47.51 17.22 1.22
CA LYS A 2 46.47 17.14 0.18
C LYS A 2 45.10 17.36 0.83
N LYS A 3 44.43 18.46 0.50
CA LYS A 3 43.07 18.76 0.96
C LYS A 3 42.11 17.75 0.33
N ARG A 4 41.51 16.89 1.14
CA ARG A 4 40.43 15.98 0.72
C ARG A 4 39.14 16.80 0.62
N THR A 5 38.66 17.01 -0.60
CA THR A 5 37.32 17.56 -0.85
C THR A 5 36.29 16.44 -0.71
N PHE A 6 35.49 16.49 0.34
CA PHE A 6 34.33 15.62 0.51
C PHE A 6 33.20 16.10 -0.42
N SER A 7 32.88 15.32 -1.45
CA SER A 7 31.70 15.55 -2.27
C SER A 7 30.45 15.30 -1.40
N LYS A 8 29.61 16.33 -1.21
CA LYS A 8 28.29 16.18 -0.60
C LYS A 8 27.47 15.26 -1.51
N VAL A 9 27.21 14.04 -1.05
CA VAL A 9 26.21 13.16 -1.66
C VAL A 9 24.85 13.82 -1.43
N THR A 10 24.40 14.60 -2.40
CA THR A 10 23.05 15.18 -2.40
C THR A 10 22.08 14.02 -2.63
N LYS A 11 21.51 13.48 -1.55
CA LYS A 11 20.45 12.49 -1.60
C LYS A 11 19.31 13.11 -2.40
N CYS A 12 19.13 12.70 -3.65
CA CYS A 12 18.03 13.14 -4.50
C CYS A 12 16.73 12.65 -3.86
N ARG A 13 16.14 13.47 -2.99
CA ARG A 13 14.80 13.21 -2.44
C ARG A 13 13.86 13.24 -3.62
N ARG A 14 13.34 12.08 -4.03
CA ARG A 14 12.20 12.02 -4.97
C ARG A 14 11.12 12.92 -4.38
N ALA A 15 10.74 13.96 -5.12
CA ALA A 15 9.65 14.83 -4.71
C ALA A 15 8.39 13.98 -4.57
N GLN A 16 7.81 13.96 -3.38
CA GLN A 16 6.49 13.38 -3.15
C GLN A 16 5.48 14.16 -4.00
N ARG A 17 4.65 13.46 -4.77
CA ARG A 17 3.64 14.06 -5.65
C ARG A 17 2.26 13.95 -5.01
N HIS A 18 1.86 12.73 -4.73
CA HIS A 18 0.61 12.38 -4.08
C HIS A 18 0.72 10.96 -3.49
N ASP A 19 -0.24 10.65 -2.64
CA ASP A 19 -0.55 9.32 -2.14
C ASP A 19 -2.05 9.06 -2.37
N HIS A 20 -2.54 7.94 -1.85
CA HIS A 20 -3.94 7.60 -1.90
C HIS A 20 -4.33 6.94 -0.58
N GLU A 21 -5.48 7.33 -0.03
CA GLU A 21 -6.15 6.59 1.00
C GLU A 21 -6.65 5.24 0.46
N PHE A 22 -6.86 4.29 1.36
CA PHE A 22 -7.50 3.03 1.03
C PHE A 22 -8.27 2.49 2.23
N GLU A 23 -9.31 1.74 1.92
CA GLU A 23 -10.06 0.89 2.84
C GLU A 23 -10.22 -0.48 2.18
N GLY A 24 -10.20 -1.54 2.97
CA GLY A 24 -10.31 -2.89 2.45
C GLY A 24 -10.68 -3.90 3.51
N SER A 25 -10.93 -5.11 3.03
CA SER A 25 -11.13 -6.28 3.87
C SER A 25 -10.37 -7.44 3.29
N THR A 26 -9.90 -8.31 4.16
CA THR A 26 -9.36 -9.59 3.76
C THR A 26 -10.51 -10.53 3.36
N LYS A 27 -10.18 -11.50 2.52
CA LYS A 27 -11.04 -12.64 2.24
C LYS A 27 -11.05 -13.55 3.47
N LEU A 28 -12.07 -14.41 3.54
CA LEU A 28 -12.16 -15.43 4.58
C LEU A 28 -10.97 -16.39 4.49
N ALA A 29 -10.42 -16.75 5.65
CA ALA A 29 -9.48 -17.85 5.81
C ALA A 29 -10.05 -18.83 6.84
N GLU A 30 -9.41 -20.00 6.94
CA GLU A 30 -9.83 -21.09 7.82
C GLU A 30 -11.26 -21.60 7.51
N GLU A 31 -11.71 -22.59 8.28
CA GLU A 31 -13.01 -23.25 8.10
C GLU A 31 -13.65 -23.51 9.47
N GLY A 32 -14.96 -23.76 9.50
CA GLY A 32 -15.69 -24.00 10.75
C GLY A 32 -15.78 -22.77 11.64
N ASP A 33 -15.65 -22.97 12.96
CA ASP A 33 -15.78 -21.91 13.97
C ASP A 33 -14.63 -20.89 13.92
N ASP A 34 -13.49 -21.28 13.37
CA ASP A 34 -12.32 -20.40 13.20
C ASP A 34 -12.40 -19.58 11.89
N ARG A 35 -13.45 -19.75 11.07
CA ARG A 35 -13.55 -19.04 9.79
C ARG A 35 -13.86 -17.57 9.96
N HIS A 36 -12.89 -16.70 9.64
CA HIS A 36 -13.04 -15.26 9.82
C HIS A 36 -12.30 -14.41 8.77
N ASN A 37 -12.41 -13.09 8.89
CA ASN A 37 -11.67 -12.12 8.09
C ASN A 37 -11.32 -10.88 8.92
N HIS A 38 -10.60 -9.94 8.32
CA HIS A 38 -10.22 -8.67 8.92
C HIS A 38 -10.52 -7.48 8.00
N ARG A 39 -10.71 -6.31 8.59
CA ARG A 39 -10.84 -5.01 7.91
C ARG A 39 -9.60 -4.16 8.14
N PHE A 40 -9.36 -3.22 7.24
CA PHE A 40 -8.24 -2.29 7.36
C PHE A 40 -8.48 -1.01 6.58
N ALA A 41 -7.82 0.07 7.00
CA ALA A 41 -7.76 1.33 6.29
C ALA A 41 -6.38 1.99 6.50
N GLY A 42 -5.97 2.85 5.56
CA GLY A 42 -4.69 3.53 5.63
C GLY A 42 -4.45 4.48 4.46
N VAL A 43 -3.21 4.93 4.34
CA VAL A 43 -2.72 5.78 3.24
C VAL A 43 -1.50 5.12 2.64
N SER A 44 -1.41 5.10 1.32
CA SER A 44 -0.29 4.50 0.60
C SER A 44 0.99 5.32 0.75
N GLY A 45 2.13 4.71 0.43
CA GLY A 45 3.39 5.41 0.31
C GLY A 45 3.42 6.41 -0.86
N PRO A 46 4.51 7.18 -0.99
CA PRO A 46 4.66 8.14 -2.07
C PRO A 46 4.65 7.50 -3.46
N ALA A 47 4.18 8.23 -4.47
CA ALA A 47 4.17 7.76 -5.85
C ALA A 47 5.57 7.36 -6.37
N ILE A 48 5.69 6.13 -6.87
CA ILE A 48 6.92 5.53 -7.42
C ILE A 48 6.77 5.39 -8.93
N LYS A 49 7.55 6.17 -9.69
CA LYS A 49 7.53 6.12 -11.17
C LYS A 49 7.86 4.72 -11.68
N ARG A 50 7.02 4.19 -12.59
CA ARG A 50 7.18 2.88 -13.23
C ARG A 50 6.72 2.95 -14.70
N GLY A 51 7.69 3.04 -15.61
CA GLY A 51 7.41 3.22 -17.04
C GLY A 51 6.67 4.54 -17.33
N SER A 52 5.58 4.46 -18.09
CA SER A 52 4.68 5.58 -18.40
C SER A 52 3.65 5.88 -17.30
N SER A 53 3.63 5.10 -16.22
CA SER A 53 2.71 5.25 -15.09
C SER A 53 3.49 5.32 -13.76
N HIS A 54 2.82 5.06 -12.64
CA HIS A 54 3.42 4.92 -11.32
C HIS A 54 2.66 3.89 -10.49
N VAL A 55 3.28 3.49 -9.38
CA VAL A 55 2.72 2.58 -8.37
C VAL A 55 2.96 3.18 -6.99
N HIS A 56 2.31 2.63 -5.98
CA HIS A 56 2.57 2.93 -4.58
C HIS A 56 3.00 1.66 -3.85
N GLU A 57 3.70 1.81 -2.73
CA GLU A 57 3.98 0.73 -1.78
C GLU A 57 3.15 0.97 -0.52
N ILE A 58 2.56 -0.09 0.01
CA ILE A 58 1.71 -0.06 1.20
C ILE A 58 2.35 -0.94 2.27
N ASP A 59 2.58 -0.32 3.42
CA ASP A 59 2.87 -1.00 4.69
C ASP A 59 1.78 -0.62 5.70
N LEU A 60 1.12 -1.63 6.27
CA LEU A 60 0.12 -1.47 7.31
C LEU A 60 0.50 -2.35 8.50
N THR A 61 0.60 -1.74 9.68
CA THR A 61 1.10 -2.40 10.89
C THR A 61 0.07 -3.26 11.60
N ARG A 62 -1.23 -3.05 11.34
CA ARG A 62 -2.32 -3.86 11.90
C ARG A 62 -3.60 -3.74 11.07
N THR A 63 -4.31 -4.84 10.92
CA THR A 63 -5.74 -4.87 10.60
C THR A 63 -6.58 -4.53 11.83
N ASP A 64 -7.91 -4.64 11.75
CA ASP A 64 -8.76 -4.70 12.94
C ASP A 64 -8.57 -6.01 13.72
N PHE A 65 -9.10 -6.03 14.95
CA PHE A 65 -8.93 -7.13 15.88
C PHE A 65 -10.04 -8.18 15.72
N PHE A 66 -9.63 -9.42 15.47
CA PHE A 66 -10.48 -10.61 15.57
C PHE A 66 -9.62 -11.74 16.15
N GLY A 67 -9.44 -11.75 17.48
CA GLY A 67 -8.53 -12.69 18.16
C GLY A 67 -7.04 -12.38 17.96
N HIS A 68 -6.63 -12.00 16.76
CA HIS A 68 -5.30 -11.53 16.41
C HIS A 68 -5.35 -10.36 15.40
N PHE A 69 -4.18 -9.93 14.93
CA PHE A 69 -4.00 -8.91 13.91
C PHE A 69 -3.09 -9.42 12.81
N HIS A 70 -3.36 -8.99 11.58
CA HIS A 70 -2.46 -9.16 10.46
C HIS A 70 -1.76 -7.86 10.07
N GLN A 71 -0.64 -7.98 9.35
CA GLN A 71 0.06 -6.85 8.73
C GLN A 71 -0.01 -6.98 7.21
N LEU A 72 0.07 -5.84 6.51
CA LEU A 72 0.39 -5.80 5.08
C LEU A 72 1.82 -5.28 4.97
N LYS A 73 2.72 -6.03 4.34
CA LYS A 73 4.13 -5.65 4.20
C LYS A 73 4.55 -5.58 2.73
N LYS A 74 5.10 -4.44 2.32
CA LYS A 74 5.64 -4.19 0.98
C LYS A 74 4.64 -4.51 -0.14
N ILE A 75 3.38 -4.18 0.06
CA ILE A 75 2.34 -4.44 -0.94
C ILE A 75 2.45 -3.37 -2.04
N THR A 76 2.79 -3.79 -3.25
CA THR A 76 2.88 -2.89 -4.40
C THR A 76 1.54 -2.82 -5.11
N THR A 77 1.05 -1.61 -5.37
CA THR A 77 -0.18 -1.42 -6.15
C THR A 77 0.02 -1.76 -7.62
N GLY A 78 -1.08 -1.96 -8.34
CA GLY A 78 -1.09 -1.89 -9.80
C GLY A 78 -0.78 -0.48 -10.34
N PRO A 79 -0.59 -0.34 -11.66
CA PRO A 79 -0.46 0.97 -12.30
C PRO A 79 -1.73 1.80 -12.14
N ALA A 80 -1.62 3.11 -12.34
CA ALA A 80 -2.76 4.03 -12.29
C ALA A 80 -3.86 3.64 -13.31
N ILE A 81 -5.10 3.55 -12.83
CA ILE A 81 -6.31 3.28 -13.63
C ILE A 81 -7.12 4.58 -13.69
N LYS A 82 -7.25 5.14 -14.89
CA LYS A 82 -7.95 6.42 -15.09
C LYS A 82 -9.45 6.27 -14.85
N VAL A 83 -10.01 7.24 -14.13
CA VAL A 83 -11.45 7.29 -13.80
C VAL A 83 -12.13 8.55 -14.36
N GLY A 84 -11.45 9.30 -15.24
CA GLY A 84 -11.93 10.53 -15.85
C GLY A 84 -11.42 11.80 -15.18
N ASN A 85 -11.58 12.95 -15.84
CA ASN A 85 -11.22 14.29 -15.32
C ASN A 85 -9.79 14.38 -14.76
N GLY A 86 -8.83 13.70 -15.39
CA GLY A 86 -7.44 13.66 -14.95
C GLY A 86 -7.13 12.71 -13.78
N LYS A 87 -8.16 12.22 -13.07
CA LYS A 87 -8.04 11.42 -11.83
C LYS A 87 -7.79 9.93 -12.11
N HIS A 88 -7.26 9.23 -11.12
CA HIS A 88 -7.07 7.78 -11.15
C HIS A 88 -7.18 7.15 -9.77
N VAL A 89 -7.27 5.82 -9.78
CA VAL A 89 -7.13 4.94 -8.61
C VAL A 89 -6.07 3.89 -8.92
N HIS A 90 -5.70 3.09 -7.92
CA HIS A 90 -4.86 1.91 -8.10
C HIS A 90 -5.56 0.67 -7.56
N PHE A 91 -5.50 -0.41 -8.32
CA PHE A 91 -5.99 -1.71 -7.85
C PHE A 91 -4.88 -2.46 -7.11
N VAL A 92 -5.23 -3.18 -6.05
CA VAL A 92 -4.29 -3.85 -5.15
C VAL A 92 -4.75 -5.29 -4.93
N LYS A 93 -3.80 -6.23 -4.96
CA LYS A 93 -3.96 -7.65 -4.62
C LYS A 93 -2.78 -8.05 -3.76
N GLY A 94 -3.01 -8.89 -2.76
CA GLY A 94 -1.94 -9.38 -1.91
C GLY A 94 -2.44 -10.36 -0.87
N ALA A 95 -1.54 -10.69 0.06
CA ALA A 95 -1.84 -11.50 1.23
C ALA A 95 -1.27 -10.82 2.47
N THR A 96 -1.87 -11.08 3.62
CA THR A 96 -1.35 -10.63 4.91
C THR A 96 -0.05 -11.35 5.27
N THR A 97 0.68 -10.82 6.24
CA THR A 97 1.74 -11.58 6.92
C THR A 97 1.14 -12.74 7.71
N LEU A 98 1.88 -13.84 7.85
CA LEU A 98 1.52 -14.94 8.74
C LEU A 98 1.30 -14.43 10.18
N ALA A 99 0.14 -14.70 10.74
CA ALA A 99 -0.20 -14.50 12.14
C ALA A 99 -1.16 -15.62 12.54
N ASP A 100 -1.06 -16.10 13.78
CA ASP A 100 -1.93 -17.15 14.32
C ASP A 100 -2.06 -18.42 13.44
N GLY A 101 -0.98 -18.76 12.72
CA GLY A 101 -0.92 -19.95 11.89
C GLY A 101 -1.48 -19.82 10.47
N HIS A 102 -2.12 -18.71 10.09
CA HIS A 102 -2.66 -18.54 8.73
C HIS A 102 -2.40 -17.14 8.12
N VAL A 103 -2.88 -16.97 6.88
CA VAL A 103 -2.84 -15.72 6.12
C VAL A 103 -4.17 -15.50 5.44
N HIS A 104 -4.51 -14.25 5.16
CA HIS A 104 -5.66 -13.93 4.32
C HIS A 104 -5.22 -13.30 3.00
N GLN A 105 -5.85 -13.73 1.92
CA GLN A 105 -5.79 -13.03 0.65
C GLN A 105 -6.65 -11.77 0.71
N PHE A 106 -6.32 -10.74 -0.06
CA PHE A 106 -7.16 -9.55 -0.19
C PHE A 106 -7.07 -8.95 -1.59
N ASN A 107 -8.06 -8.13 -1.93
CA ASN A 107 -7.99 -7.18 -3.03
C ASN A 107 -8.86 -5.97 -2.71
N PHE A 108 -8.45 -4.80 -3.20
CA PHE A 108 -9.17 -3.54 -3.05
C PHE A 108 -8.69 -2.54 -4.10
N ALA A 109 -9.37 -1.40 -4.18
CA ALA A 109 -8.89 -0.23 -4.92
C ALA A 109 -8.59 0.89 -3.92
N THR A 110 -7.57 1.70 -4.21
CA THR A 110 -7.35 2.94 -3.48
C THR A 110 -8.49 3.93 -3.73
N LEU A 111 -8.64 4.91 -2.86
CA LEU A 111 -9.51 6.06 -3.11
C LEU A 111 -8.93 6.97 -4.21
N ILE A 112 -9.78 7.85 -4.72
CA ILE A 112 -9.51 8.69 -5.89
C ILE A 112 -8.44 9.74 -5.60
N ASP A 113 -7.55 9.98 -6.56
CA ASP A 113 -6.60 11.09 -6.49
C ASP A 113 -7.33 12.45 -6.35
N SER A 114 -6.85 13.25 -5.39
CA SER A 114 -7.25 14.64 -5.18
C SER A 114 -8.77 14.83 -5.17
N PRO A 115 -9.51 14.20 -4.24
CA PRO A 115 -10.98 14.09 -4.32
C PRO A 115 -11.73 15.43 -4.37
N LEU A 116 -11.10 16.50 -3.90
CA LEU A 116 -11.73 17.82 -3.73
C LEU A 116 -11.56 18.77 -4.94
N THR A 117 -10.78 18.40 -5.95
CA THR A 117 -10.40 19.30 -7.06
C THR A 117 -10.49 18.65 -8.42
#